data_AF-A0A2M8Z6F2-F1
#
_entry.id   AF-A0A2M8Z6F2-F1
#
_cell.length_a   1.000
_cell.length_b   1.000
_cell.length_c   1.000
_cell.angle_alpha   90.00
_cell.angle_beta   90.00
_cell.angle_gamma   90.00
#
_symmetry.space_group_name_H-M   'P 1'
#
loop_
_entity.id
_entity.type
_entity.pdbx_description
1 polymer ?
#
loop_
_entity_poly.entity_id
_entity_poly.type
_entity_poly.pdbx_seq_one_letter_code
_entity_poly.pdbx_strand_id
1 'polypeptide(L)'
;MNRKHPSGVFMMEMIAVVFFFILCAGICIKTFVKADLISREAADLNQGVLIAQSVAEVWKAEGPEGLEIRFRSYGQEDGLDGYAMGFDKSGNSCEKEKAVYDVRADIAGPGHAEVTVSKNGKQVYTLTVTRHETQQ
;
A
#
# COMPACT_ATOMS: atom_id res chain seq x y z
N MET A 1 -3.60 -51.11 -53.75
CA MET A 1 -2.51 -50.27 -53.23
C MET A 1 -3.11 -49.25 -52.26
N ASN A 2 -3.21 -49.60 -50.97
CA ASN A 2 -3.92 -48.77 -49.99
C ASN A 2 -2.94 -47.76 -49.36
N ARG A 3 -2.88 -46.54 -49.93
CA ARG A 3 -2.04 -45.46 -49.38
C ARG A 3 -2.69 -44.98 -48.09
N LYS A 4 -2.17 -45.40 -46.93
CA LYS A 4 -2.54 -44.80 -45.64
C LYS A 4 -2.20 -43.31 -45.71
N HIS A 5 -3.22 -42.45 -45.67
CA HIS A 5 -3.06 -41.02 -45.75
C HIS A 5 -2.23 -40.52 -44.54
N PRO A 6 -1.17 -39.72 -44.73
CA PRO A 6 -0.35 -39.16 -43.65
C PRO A 6 -1.03 -38.01 -42.88
N SER A 7 -2.33 -37.75 -43.12
CA SER A 7 -3.07 -36.61 -42.57
C SER A 7 -3.14 -36.58 -41.03
N GLY A 8 -3.10 -37.75 -40.37
CA GLY A 8 -3.10 -37.85 -38.91
C GLY A 8 -1.85 -37.25 -38.25
N VAL A 9 -0.69 -37.38 -38.89
CA VAL A 9 0.59 -36.89 -38.34
C VAL A 9 0.65 -35.37 -38.39
N PHE A 10 0.19 -34.77 -39.50
CA PHE A 10 0.10 -33.32 -39.65
C PHE A 10 -0.90 -32.70 -38.66
N MET A 11 -2.06 -33.33 -38.45
CA MET A 11 -3.03 -32.87 -37.46
C MET A 11 -2.49 -32.97 -36.02
N MET A 12 -1.77 -34.05 -35.70
CA MET A 12 -1.16 -34.25 -34.38
C MET A 12 -0.14 -33.16 -34.05
N GLU A 13 0.67 -32.76 -35.02
CA GLU A 13 1.68 -31.70 -34.86
C GLU A 13 1.02 -30.34 -34.60
N MET A 14 -0.03 -29.99 -35.35
CA MET A 14 -0.76 -28.73 -35.14
C MET A 14 -1.45 -28.69 -33.77
N ILE A 15 -2.01 -29.81 -33.29
CA ILE A 15 -2.58 -29.90 -31.95
C ILE A 15 -1.51 -29.68 -30.87
N ALA A 16 -0.31 -30.24 -31.04
CA ALA A 16 0.79 -30.06 -30.09
C ALA A 16 1.25 -28.59 -30.01
N VAL A 17 1.33 -27.89 -31.16
CA VAL A 17 1.66 -26.45 -31.20
C VAL A 17 0.60 -25.62 -30.48
N VAL A 18 -0.68 -25.86 -30.77
CA VAL A 18 -1.79 -25.15 -30.11
C VAL A 18 -1.81 -25.45 -28.61
N PHE A 19 -1.54 -26.69 -28.20
CA PHE A 19 -1.44 -27.05 -26.79
C PHE A 19 -0.34 -26.29 -26.06
N PHE A 20 0.87 -26.23 -26.64
CA PHE A 20 1.97 -25.44 -26.08
C PHE A 20 1.62 -23.95 -26.00
N PHE A 21 0.97 -23.42 -27.04
CA PHE A 21 0.52 -22.04 -27.06
C PHE A 21 -0.49 -21.74 -25.94
N ILE A 22 -1.46 -22.65 -25.71
CA ILE A 22 -2.44 -22.54 -24.61
C ILE A 22 -1.73 -22.60 -23.25
N LEU A 23 -0.75 -23.49 -23.07
CA LEU A 23 0.02 -23.56 -21.82
C LEU A 23 0.78 -22.25 -21.56
N CYS A 24 1.48 -21.73 -22.57
CA CYS A 24 2.18 -20.46 -22.48
C CYS A 24 1.21 -19.31 -22.17
N ALA A 25 0.08 -19.22 -22.89
CA ALA A 25 -0.94 -18.22 -22.63
C ALA A 25 -1.46 -18.29 -21.19
N GLY A 26 -1.70 -19.50 -20.67
CA GLY A 26 -2.11 -19.71 -19.28
C GLY A 26 -1.08 -19.23 -18.26
N ILE A 27 0.21 -19.50 -18.49
CA ILE A 27 1.29 -19.01 -17.62
C ILE A 27 1.37 -17.48 -17.69
N CYS A 28 1.32 -16.89 -18.89
CA CYS A 28 1.39 -15.45 -19.08
C CYS A 28 0.23 -14.70 -18.40
N ILE A 29 -0.99 -15.22 -18.48
CA ILE A 29 -2.14 -14.61 -17.79
C ILE A 29 -1.97 -14.71 -16.27
N LYS A 30 -1.51 -15.87 -15.76
CA LYS A 30 -1.26 -16.05 -14.33
C LYS A 30 -0.20 -15.09 -13.80
N THR A 31 0.91 -14.92 -14.52
CA THR A 31 1.96 -13.99 -14.13
C THR A 31 1.48 -12.55 -14.22
N PHE A 32 0.70 -12.20 -15.24
CA PHE A 32 0.12 -10.87 -15.39
C PHE A 32 -0.80 -10.49 -14.22
N VAL A 33 -1.74 -11.37 -13.85
CA VAL A 33 -2.64 -11.11 -12.71
C VAL A 33 -1.86 -10.96 -11.41
N LYS A 34 -0.82 -11.77 -11.19
CA LYS A 34 0.05 -11.62 -10.02
C LYS A 34 0.80 -10.29 -10.03
N ALA A 35 1.32 -9.87 -11.19
CA ALA A 35 2.02 -8.60 -11.33
C ALA A 35 1.07 -7.41 -11.07
N ASP A 36 -0.19 -7.48 -11.54
CA ASP A 36 -1.19 -6.44 -11.26
C ASP A 36 -1.50 -6.33 -9.77
N LEU A 37 -1.64 -7.46 -9.07
CA LEU A 37 -1.84 -7.46 -7.61
C LEU A 37 -0.65 -6.83 -6.88
N ILE A 38 0.58 -7.24 -7.21
CA ILE A 38 1.80 -6.69 -6.62
C ILE A 38 1.91 -5.19 -6.92
N SER A 39 1.57 -4.76 -8.13
CA SER A 39 1.59 -3.34 -8.52
C SER A 39 0.62 -2.50 -7.67
N ARG A 40 -0.58 -3.01 -7.40
CA ARG A 40 -1.56 -2.36 -6.52
C ARG A 40 -1.08 -2.29 -5.07
N GLU A 41 -0.52 -3.38 -4.55
CA GLU A 41 0.05 -3.39 -3.21
C GLU A 41 1.24 -2.43 -3.08
N ALA A 42 2.08 -2.34 -4.10
CA ALA A 42 3.19 -1.39 -4.15
C ALA A 42 2.69 0.07 -4.21
N ALA A 43 1.62 0.35 -4.95
CA ALA A 43 1.00 1.66 -4.98
C ALA A 43 0.42 2.06 -3.61
N ASP A 44 -0.25 1.12 -2.94
CA ASP A 44 -0.78 1.33 -1.58
C ASP A 44 0.36 1.55 -0.57
N LEU A 45 1.44 0.76 -0.64
CA LEU A 45 2.62 0.93 0.19
C LEU A 45 3.28 2.29 -0.04
N ASN A 46 3.47 2.68 -1.30
CA ASN A 46 4.07 3.97 -1.63
C ASN A 46 3.23 5.14 -1.10
N GLN A 47 1.90 5.07 -1.23
CA GLN A 47 1.01 6.06 -0.62
C GLN A 47 1.13 6.06 0.91
N GLY A 48 1.17 4.89 1.54
CA GLY A 48 1.37 4.77 2.98
C GLY A 48 2.67 5.41 3.46
N VAL A 49 3.77 5.23 2.73
CA VAL A 49 5.07 5.87 3.02
C VAL A 49 4.96 7.40 2.94
N LEU A 50 4.38 7.93 1.86
CA LEU A 50 4.22 9.38 1.68
C LEU A 50 3.36 10.01 2.77
N ILE A 51 2.26 9.36 3.13
CA ILE A 51 1.38 9.82 4.23
C ILE A 51 2.13 9.79 5.56
N ALA A 52 2.83 8.69 5.87
CA ALA A 52 3.60 8.56 7.11
C ALA A 52 4.68 9.64 7.21
N GLN A 53 5.38 9.91 6.10
CA GLN A 53 6.40 10.95 6.03
C GLN A 53 5.80 12.35 6.23
N SER A 54 4.69 12.66 5.57
CA SER A 54 4.00 13.95 5.71
C SER A 54 3.58 14.21 7.16
N VAL A 55 2.98 13.21 7.82
CA VAL A 55 2.58 13.30 9.22
C VAL A 55 3.81 13.45 10.14
N ALA A 56 4.85 12.68 9.89
CA ALA A 56 6.07 12.75 10.67
C ALA A 56 6.81 14.08 10.52
N GLU A 57 6.82 14.67 9.33
CA GLU A 57 7.43 15.99 9.08
C GLU A 57 6.67 17.10 9.80
N VAL A 58 5.34 17.09 9.76
CA VAL A 58 4.53 18.05 10.51
C VAL A 58 4.75 17.89 12.01
N TRP A 59 4.75 16.66 12.52
CA TRP A 59 5.01 16.42 13.95
C TRP A 59 6.41 16.89 14.37
N LYS A 60 7.44 16.69 13.53
CA LYS A 60 8.79 17.20 13.80
C LYS A 60 8.86 18.72 13.82
N ALA A 61 8.16 19.38 12.90
CA ALA A 61 8.22 20.83 12.71
C ALA A 61 7.36 21.59 13.73
N GLU A 62 6.13 21.13 13.94
CA GLU A 62 5.07 21.87 14.65
C GLU A 62 4.60 21.12 15.91
N GLY A 63 5.12 19.91 16.17
CA GLY A 63 4.71 19.10 17.31
C GLY A 63 3.30 18.54 17.15
N PRO A 64 2.68 18.11 18.28
CA PRO A 64 1.34 17.53 18.27
C PRO A 64 0.25 18.50 17.82
N GLU A 65 0.38 19.79 18.14
CA GLU A 65 -0.57 20.85 17.72
C GLU A 65 -0.63 21.00 16.20
N GLY A 66 0.50 20.84 15.50
CA GLY A 66 0.54 20.85 14.04
C GLY A 66 -0.28 19.73 13.41
N LEU A 67 -0.38 18.58 14.07
CA LEU A 67 -1.20 17.46 13.60
C LEU A 67 -2.70 17.79 13.65
N GLU A 68 -3.14 18.45 14.73
CA GLU A 68 -4.52 18.91 14.87
C GLU A 68 -4.87 19.97 13.82
N ILE A 69 -3.99 20.97 13.64
CA ILE A 69 -4.24 22.09 12.73
C ILE A 69 -4.20 21.65 11.26
N ARG A 70 -3.20 20.85 10.86
CA ARG A 70 -2.99 20.49 9.45
C ARG A 70 -3.81 19.29 9.00
N PHE A 71 -4.07 18.33 9.88
CA PHE A 71 -4.71 17.07 9.51
C PHE A 71 -6.06 16.83 10.17
N ARG A 72 -6.57 17.80 10.96
CA ARG A 72 -7.85 17.71 11.66
C ARG A 72 -7.97 16.39 12.44
N SER A 73 -6.90 16.02 13.16
CA SER A 73 -6.90 14.77 13.91
C SER A 73 -8.08 14.73 14.87
N TYR A 74 -8.73 13.57 14.98
CA TYR A 74 -9.99 13.41 15.73
C TYR A 74 -9.78 13.34 17.26
N GLY A 75 -8.62 13.77 17.74
CA GLY A 75 -8.26 13.84 19.15
C GLY A 75 -7.56 12.59 19.68
N GLN A 76 -7.00 12.78 20.87
CA GLN A 76 -6.32 11.80 21.69
C GLN A 76 -7.33 10.75 22.18
N GLU A 77 -7.14 9.47 21.87
CA GLU A 77 -7.92 8.41 22.52
C GLU A 77 -7.51 8.33 24.00
N ASP A 78 -8.49 8.53 24.90
CA ASP A 78 -8.36 8.55 26.36
C ASP A 78 -7.24 7.62 26.89
N GLY A 79 -6.13 8.23 27.32
CA GLY A 79 -5.02 7.55 28.02
C GLY A 79 -3.80 7.15 27.19
N LEU A 80 -3.80 7.35 25.87
CA LEU A 80 -2.61 7.18 25.00
C LEU A 80 -2.27 8.51 24.33
N ASP A 81 -0.98 8.90 24.31
CA ASP A 81 -0.48 10.06 23.55
C ASP A 81 -0.50 9.78 22.03
N GLY A 82 -1.66 9.39 21.49
CA GLY A 82 -1.85 8.96 20.11
C GLY A 82 -2.81 9.86 19.36
N TYR A 83 -2.37 10.39 18.21
CA TYR A 83 -3.18 11.23 17.33
C TYR A 83 -3.68 10.43 16.14
N ALA A 84 -5.00 10.31 16.00
CA ALA A 84 -5.63 9.62 14.88
C ALA A 84 -6.13 10.60 13.82
N MET A 85 -5.91 10.29 12.55
CA MET A 85 -6.28 11.15 11.41
C MET A 85 -6.62 10.32 10.17
N GLY A 86 -7.55 10.82 9.35
CA GLY A 86 -8.03 10.15 8.14
C GLY A 86 -7.49 10.79 6.87
N PHE A 87 -7.11 9.95 5.90
CA PHE A 87 -6.63 10.38 4.59
C PHE A 87 -7.41 9.71 3.44
N ASP A 88 -7.65 10.47 2.37
CA ASP A 88 -8.26 9.98 1.15
C ASP A 88 -7.29 9.12 0.32
N LYS A 89 -7.78 8.55 -0.79
CA LYS A 89 -6.97 7.73 -1.71
C LYS A 89 -5.76 8.46 -2.32
N SER A 90 -5.77 9.79 -2.30
CA SER A 90 -4.75 10.66 -2.89
C SER A 90 -3.74 11.16 -1.84
N GLY A 91 -3.91 10.77 -0.57
CA GLY A 91 -3.04 11.22 0.53
C GLY A 91 -3.40 12.59 1.10
N ASN A 92 -4.59 13.11 0.85
CA ASN A 92 -5.06 14.36 1.47
C ASN A 92 -5.86 14.08 2.74
N SER A 93 -5.74 14.96 3.74
CA SER A 93 -6.56 14.90 4.95
C SER A 93 -8.05 14.98 4.61
N CYS A 94 -8.86 14.12 5.21
CA CYS A 94 -10.30 14.08 5.02
C CYS A 94 -11.04 13.79 6.34
N GLU A 95 -12.36 13.69 6.27
CA GLU A 95 -13.21 13.27 7.39
C GLU A 95 -13.18 11.74 7.56
N LYS A 96 -13.46 11.25 8.77
CA LYS A 96 -13.27 9.83 9.13
C LYS A 96 -14.12 8.91 8.26
N GLU A 97 -15.30 9.38 7.87
CA GLU A 97 -16.25 8.65 7.03
C GLU A 97 -15.79 8.51 5.57
N LYS A 98 -14.86 9.36 5.13
CA LYS A 98 -14.28 9.39 3.78
C LYS A 98 -12.84 8.87 3.74
N ALA A 99 -12.30 8.46 4.90
CA ALA A 99 -10.94 7.96 5.01
C ALA A 99 -10.80 6.63 4.28
N VAL A 100 -9.76 6.54 3.46
CA VAL A 100 -9.28 5.29 2.85
C VAL A 100 -8.08 4.78 3.63
N TYR A 101 -7.25 5.68 4.14
CA TYR A 101 -6.12 5.40 5.02
C TYR A 101 -6.37 6.01 6.39
N ASP A 102 -6.20 5.20 7.42
CA ASP A 102 -6.21 5.61 8.82
C ASP A 102 -4.77 5.73 9.30
N VAL A 103 -4.44 6.85 9.92
CA VAL A 103 -3.10 7.10 10.43
C VAL A 103 -3.17 7.35 11.92
N ARG A 104 -2.26 6.72 12.65
CA ARG A 104 -2.07 6.90 14.09
C ARG A 104 -0.64 7.33 14.35
N ALA A 105 -0.46 8.47 15.00
CA ALA A 105 0.84 8.95 15.46
C ALA A 105 0.91 8.79 16.98
N ASP A 106 1.59 7.76 17.46
CA ASP A 106 1.78 7.47 18.88
C ASP A 106 3.08 8.11 19.37
N ILE A 107 3.00 9.03 20.34
CA ILE A 107 4.15 9.70 20.93
C ILE A 107 4.73 8.79 22.01
N ALA A 108 5.77 8.03 21.66
CA ALA A 108 6.41 7.04 22.51
C ALA A 108 7.45 7.65 23.48
N GLY A 109 7.22 8.87 23.98
CA GLY A 109 8.10 9.59 24.90
C GLY A 109 8.73 10.87 24.33
N PRO A 110 9.60 11.54 25.10
CA PRO A 110 10.14 12.85 24.74
C PRO A 110 10.96 12.79 23.45
N GLY A 111 10.45 13.45 22.41
CA GLY A 111 11.11 13.50 21.11
C GLY A 111 11.00 12.23 20.27
N HIS A 112 10.15 11.25 20.64
CA HIS A 112 9.92 10.04 19.84
C HIS A 112 8.44 9.92 19.45
N ALA A 113 8.17 9.67 18.17
CA ALA A 113 6.84 9.30 17.70
C ALA A 113 6.89 8.15 16.70
N GLU A 114 5.86 7.32 16.71
CA GLU A 114 5.65 6.25 15.77
C GLU A 114 4.40 6.55 14.95
N VAL A 115 4.55 6.70 13.64
CA VAL A 115 3.46 6.97 12.71
C VAL A 115 3.11 5.68 12.00
N THR A 116 1.92 5.16 12.25
CA THR A 116 1.39 3.93 11.65
C THR A 116 0.27 4.26 10.68
N VAL A 117 0.39 3.78 9.44
CA VAL A 117 -0.61 3.93 8.38
C VAL A 117 -1.28 2.59 8.13
N SER A 118 -2.60 2.57 8.19
CA SER A 118 -3.44 1.40 7.98
C SER A 118 -4.46 1.66 6.88
N LYS A 119 -4.81 0.62 6.13
CA LYS A 119 -5.86 0.63 5.10
C LYS A 119 -6.77 -0.56 5.32
N ASN A 120 -8.08 -0.33 5.44
CA ASN A 120 -9.06 -1.40 5.73
C ASN A 120 -8.69 -2.27 6.95
N GLY A 121 -8.13 -1.66 8.00
CA GLY A 121 -7.69 -2.37 9.21
C GLY A 121 -6.39 -3.17 9.08
N LYS A 122 -5.73 -3.20 7.91
CA LYS A 122 -4.40 -3.79 7.73
C LYS A 122 -3.35 -2.69 7.77
N GLN A 123 -2.32 -2.89 8.59
CA GLN A 123 -1.14 -2.03 8.61
C GLN A 123 -0.43 -2.10 7.25
N VAL A 124 -0.26 -0.93 6.63
CA VAL A 124 0.43 -0.78 5.35
C VAL A 124 1.88 -0.41 5.58
N TYR A 125 2.14 0.52 6.49
CA TYR A 125 3.49 1.02 6.77
C TYR A 125 3.56 1.64 8.17
N THR A 126 4.76 1.62 8.76
CA THR A 126 5.04 2.33 10.01
C THR A 126 6.40 3.04 9.92
N LEU A 127 6.44 4.26 10.44
CA LEU A 127 7.60 5.12 10.47
C LEU A 127 7.85 5.60 11.89
N THR A 128 8.97 5.19 12.47
CA THR A 128 9.45 5.76 13.74
C THR A 128 10.27 7.01 13.47
N VAL A 129 9.98 8.09 14.16
CA VAL A 129 10.66 9.37 14.02
C VAL A 129 11.12 9.95 15.35
N THR A 130 12.33 10.50 15.32
CA THR A 130 12.92 11.29 16.40
C THR A 130 12.91 12.77 16.07
N ARG A 131 12.55 13.60 17.04
CA ARG A 131 12.69 15.05 17.03
C ARG A 131 13.89 15.41 17.89
N HIS A 132 14.96 15.91 17.25
CA HIS A 132 16.09 16.47 17.97
C HIS A 132 15.75 17.91 18.37
N GLU A 133 15.67 18.19 19.67
CA GLU A 133 15.69 19.56 20.15
C GLU A 133 17.11 20.10 19.95
N THR A 134 17.27 20.96 18.95
CA THR A 134 18.48 21.78 18.84
C THR A 134 18.44 22.75 20.02
N GLN A 135 19.22 22.47 21.07
CA GLN A 135 19.55 23.47 22.09
C GLN A 135 20.12 24.70 21.38
N GLN A 136 19.35 25.80 21.39
CA GLN A 136 19.84 27.15 21.15
C GLN A 136 20.01 27.87 22.48
#